data_AF-A0A971U880-F1
#
_entry.id   AF-A0A971U880-F1
#
_cell.length_a   1.000
_cell.length_b   1.000
_cell.length_c   1.000
_cell.angle_alpha   90.00
_cell.angle_beta   90.00
_cell.angle_gamma   90.00
#
_symmetry.space_group_name_H-M   'P 1'
#
loop_
_entity.id
_entity.type
_entity.pdbx_description
1 polymer ?
#
loop_
_entity_poly.entity_id
_entity_poly.type
_entity_poly.pdbx_seq_one_letter_code
_entity_poly.pdbx_strand_id
1 'polypeptide(L)' 'MQMKPSYKDFDATELYCPQCRRAVPVRKRLLLVLAEGDKYDYSCVYCGTSVGDKLVKENADTKILLR' A
#
# COMPACT_ATOMS: atom_id res chain seq x y z
N MET A 1 19.04 -21.24 -7.33
CA MET A 1 17.87 -21.30 -6.40
C MET A 1 17.70 -19.92 -5.80
N GLN A 2 16.67 -19.17 -6.19
CA GLN A 2 16.40 -17.84 -5.61
C GLN A 2 15.74 -18.02 -4.25
N MET A 3 16.44 -17.58 -3.20
CA MET A 3 15.97 -17.58 -1.83
C MET A 3 14.86 -16.54 -1.70
N LYS A 4 13.60 -17.00 -1.64
CA LYS A 4 12.46 -16.09 -1.43
C LYS A 4 12.64 -15.45 -0.05
N PRO A 5 12.58 -14.11 0.07
CA PRO A 5 12.62 -13.47 1.38
C PRO A 5 11.49 -14.02 2.24
N SER A 6 11.82 -14.55 3.42
CA SER A 6 10.85 -15.15 4.35
C SER A 6 9.96 -14.10 5.04
N TYR A 7 10.22 -12.82 4.80
CA TYR A 7 9.49 -11.71 5.38
C TYR A 7 8.56 -11.11 4.33
N LYS A 8 7.25 -11.29 4.53
CA LYS A 8 6.22 -10.54 3.81
C LYS A 8 6.12 -9.16 4.45
N ASP A 9 6.06 -8.11 3.63
CA ASP A 9 5.79 -6.77 4.13
C ASP A 9 4.51 -6.73 4.96
N PHE A 10 4.53 -6.07 6.12
CA PHE A 10 3.35 -5.91 6.96
C PHE A 10 2.36 -4.92 6.38
N ASP A 11 1.09 -5.31 6.32
CA ASP A 11 -0.01 -4.41 5.92
C ASP A 11 -0.77 -3.91 7.14
N ALA A 12 -1.25 -2.66 7.07
CA ALA A 12 -2.08 -2.10 8.12
C ALA A 12 -3.44 -2.79 8.10
N THR A 13 -3.86 -3.33 9.26
CA THR A 13 -5.19 -3.92 9.43
C THR A 13 -6.21 -2.88 9.89
N GLU A 14 -5.78 -1.93 10.73
CA GLU A 14 -6.61 -0.83 11.22
C GLU A 14 -5.85 0.50 11.22
N LEU A 15 -6.56 1.59 10.92
CA LEU A 15 -6.06 2.96 11.00
C LEU A 15 -7.14 3.90 11.56
N TYR A 16 -6.74 5.03 12.12
CA TYR A 16 -7.70 6.05 12.55
C TYR A 16 -8.34 6.73 11.34
N CYS A 17 -9.67 6.76 11.28
CA CYS A 17 -10.40 7.48 10.24
C CYS A 17 -10.89 8.84 10.77
N PRO A 18 -10.53 9.97 10.12
CA PRO A 18 -10.96 11.29 10.57
C PRO A 18 -12.47 11.53 10.36
N GLN A 19 -13.11 10.84 9.41
CA GLN A 19 -14.55 10.94 9.16
C GLN A 19 -15.35 10.10 10.16
N CYS A 20 -14.94 8.86 10.43
CA CYS A 20 -15.60 8.01 11.44
C CYS A 20 -15.19 8.33 12.88
N ARG A 21 -14.11 9.09 13.07
CA ARG A 21 -13.53 9.51 14.36
C ARG A 21 -13.16 8.35 15.29
N ARG A 22 -12.69 7.24 14.70
CA ARG A 22 -12.27 6.03 15.44
C ARG A 22 -11.26 5.23 14.63
N ALA A 23 -10.58 4.28 15.29
CA ALA A 23 -9.87 3.21 14.60
C ALA A 23 -10.87 2.37 13.80
N VAL A 24 -10.55 2.12 12.53
CA VAL A 24 -11.37 1.34 11.61
C VAL A 24 -10.50 0.35 10.86
N PRO A 25 -11.03 -0.82 10.48
CA PRO A 25 -10.38 -1.68 9.53
C PRO A 25 -10.25 -1.00 8.17
N VAL A 26 -9.17 -1.30 7.47
CA VAL A 26 -8.82 -0.67 6.19
C VAL A 26 -8.75 -1.66 5.05
N ARG A 27 -9.01 -1.18 3.83
CA ARG A 27 -8.77 -1.91 2.58
C ARG A 27 -7.57 -1.30 1.87
N LYS A 28 -6.58 -2.15 1.60
CA LYS A 28 -5.42 -1.80 0.77
C LYS A 28 -5.79 -1.93 -0.71
N ARG A 29 -5.49 -0.91 -1.51
CA ARG A 29 -5.66 -0.93 -2.97
C ARG A 29 -4.43 -0.37 -3.64
N LEU A 30 -3.97 -1.00 -4.73
CA LEU A 30 -2.91 -0.44 -5.56
C LEU A 30 -3.39 0.87 -6.18
N LEU A 31 -2.66 1.94 -5.93
CA LEU A 31 -2.94 3.27 -6.46
C LEU A 31 -2.15 3.51 -7.74
N LEU A 32 -0.84 3.26 -7.72
CA LEU A 32 0.08 3.51 -8.82
C LEU A 32 1.23 2.50 -8.81
N VAL A 33 1.65 2.08 -10.01
CA VAL A 33 2.90 1.36 -10.23
C VAL A 33 3.95 2.39 -10.64
N LEU A 34 5.04 2.50 -9.89
CA LEU A 34 6.14 3.44 -10.12
C LEU A 34 7.43 2.66 -10.44
N ALA A 35 8.43 3.37 -10.96
CA ALA A 35 9.71 2.74 -11.32
C ALA A 35 10.46 2.22 -10.10
N GLU A 36 10.31 2.93 -8.98
CA GLU A 36 10.84 2.60 -7.67
C GLU A 36 10.00 1.57 -6.89
N GLY A 37 8.81 1.21 -7.39
CA GLY A 37 7.91 0.22 -6.79
C GLY A 37 6.43 0.63 -6.75
N ASP A 38 5.64 -0.05 -5.92
CA ASP A 38 4.19 0.07 -5.93
C ASP A 38 3.66 0.97 -4.81
N LYS A 39 2.84 1.96 -5.17
CA LYS A 39 2.11 2.80 -4.22
C LYS A 39 0.70 2.26 -4.00
N TYR A 40 0.36 2.03 -2.75
CA TYR A 40 -0.95 1.59 -2.28
C TYR A 40 -1.63 2.67 -1.45
N ASP A 41 -2.96 2.70 -1.50
CA ASP A 41 -3.84 3.51 -0.66
C ASP A 41 -4.57 2.60 0.33
N TYR A 42 -4.70 3.05 1.57
CA TYR A 42 -5.55 2.45 2.59
C TYR A 42 -6.82 3.28 2.76
N SER A 43 -7.96 2.65 2.53
CA SER A 43 -9.27 3.28 2.65
C SER A 43 -10.07 2.69 3.80
N CYS A 44 -10.81 3.54 4.52
CA CYS A 44 -11.77 3.12 5.53
C CYS A 44 -12.83 2.21 4.89
N VAL A 45 -13.06 1.03 5.45
CA VAL A 45 -14.07 0.10 4.89
C VAL A 45 -15.51 0.61 4.96
N TYR A 46 -15.77 1.58 5.85
CA TYR A 46 -17.12 2.08 6.12
C TYR A 46 -17.47 3.30 5.28
N CYS A 47 -16.59 4.32 5.27
CA CYS A 47 -16.86 5.58 4.57
C CYS A 47 -16.03 5.78 3.30
N GLY A 48 -15.07 4.89 3.00
CA GLY A 48 -14.23 4.98 1.81
C GLY A 48 -13.15 6.06 1.84
N THR A 49 -13.07 6.87 2.90
CA THR A 49 -12.04 7.90 3.06
C THR A 49 -10.65 7.27 3.06
N SER A 50 -9.72 7.84 2.27
CA SER A 50 -8.30 7.49 2.35
C SER A 50 -7.76 7.91 3.72
N VAL A 51 -7.12 6.96 4.40
CA VAL A 51 -6.62 7.11 5.77
C VAL A 51 -5.11 6.88 5.87
N GLY A 52 -4.46 6.51 4.77
CA GLY A 52 -3.01 6.36 4.68
C GLY A 52 -2.57 5.78 3.36
N ASP A 53 -1.26 5.80 3.10
CA ASP A 53 -0.64 5.17 1.94
C ASP A 53 0.55 4.28 2.33
N LYS A 54 0.96 3.40 1.42
CA LYS A 54 2.15 2.56 1.57
C LYS A 54 2.88 2.46 0.24
N LEU A 55 4.17 2.77 0.24
CA LEU A 55 5.05 2.54 -0.91
C LEU A 55 5.87 1.28 -0.63
N VAL A 56 5.68 0.25 -1.46
CA VAL A 56 6.50 -0.96 -1.47
C VAL A 56 7.60 -0.73 -2.49
N LYS A 57 8.84 -0.59 -2.03
CA LYS A 57 9.98 -0.41 -2.94
C LYS A 57 10.42 -1.75 -3.51
N GLU A 58 10.52 -1.84 -4.82
CA GLU A 58 11.12 -3.01 -5.47
C GLU A 58 12.61 -2.72 -5.69
N ASN A 59 13.49 -3.52 -5.10
CA ASN A 59 14.94 -3.44 -5.34
C ASN A 59 15.30 -4.13 -6.66
N ALA A 60 14.71 -3.67 -7.76
CA ALA A 60 15.08 -4.07 -9.11
C ALA A 60 15.26 -2.81 -9.94
N ASP A 61 16.35 -2.74 -10.71
CA ASP A 61 16.69 -1.66 -11.65
C ASP A 61 15.64 -1.58 -12.79
N THR A 62 14.44 -1.12 -12.46
CA THR A 62 13.29 -1.21 -13.37
C THR A 62 13.13 0.10 -14.14
N LYS A 63 13.70 0.14 -15.36
CA LYS A 63 13.49 1.25 -16.30
C LYS A 63 12.09 1.17 -16.89
N ILE A 64 11.14 1.94 -16.35
CA ILE A 64 9.82 2.08 -16.97
C ILE A 64 9.96 2.95 -18.22
N LEU A 65 9.83 2.33 -19.40
CA LEU A 65 9.66 3.03 -20.67
C LEU A 65 8.17 3.31 -20.88
N LEU A 66 7.73 4.51 -20.52
CA LEU A 66 6.45 5.05 -20.99
C LEU A 66 6.71 5.74 -22.33
N ARG A 67 6.13 5.20 -23.40
CA ARG A 67 6.22 5.73 -24.75
C ARG A 67 5.14 6.77 -25.02
#